data_AF-A0A6B9VN98-F1
#
_entry.id   AF-A0A6B9VN98-F1
#
_cell.length_a   1.000
_cell.length_b   1.000
_cell.length_c   1.000
_cell.angle_alpha   90.00
_cell.angle_beta   90.00
_cell.angle_gamma   90.00
#
_symmetry.space_group_name_H-M   'P 1'
#
loop_
_entity.id
_entity.type
_entity.pdbx_description
1 polymer ?
#
loop_
_entity_poly.entity_id
_entity_poly.type
_entity_poly.pdbx_seq_one_letter_code
_entity_poly.pdbx_strand_id
1 'polypeptide(L)'
;QSREVWSGVTYGLAATMIQEDMIDMAFQTASGIYEAAWSEQGLGFSFQTPEGWNDNDEYRSLGYMRPLAIWAMQWALSRRNSPRQEMKPEVSEVDLLRQHAGFTKVARLLRLPEEETARSIFQVVFDYTCKRMWM
;
A
#
# COMPACT_ATOMS: atom_id res chain seq x y z
N GLN A 1 -12.96 9.64 3.90
CA GLN A 1 -11.89 9.08 3.03
C GLN A 1 -12.45 8.32 1.85
N SER A 2 -13.46 7.45 1.98
CA SER A 2 -14.06 6.73 0.84
C SER A 2 -14.71 7.62 -0.24
N ARG A 3 -15.03 8.87 0.08
CA ARG A 3 -15.61 9.88 -0.82
C ARG A 3 -14.57 10.88 -1.36
N GLU A 4 -13.28 10.55 -1.24
CA GLU A 4 -12.20 11.43 -1.70
C GLU A 4 -11.47 10.79 -2.88
N VAL A 5 -11.06 11.63 -3.82
CA VAL A 5 -10.05 11.29 -4.82
C VAL A 5 -8.69 11.58 -4.22
N TRP A 6 -7.78 10.60 -4.19
CA TRP A 6 -6.41 10.80 -3.70
C TRP A 6 -5.43 10.83 -4.86
N SER A 7 -4.86 12.01 -5.10
CA SER A 7 -3.98 12.28 -6.26
C SER A 7 -2.89 11.24 -6.45
N GLY A 8 -2.14 10.94 -5.38
CA GLY A 8 -1.07 9.97 -5.43
C GLY A 8 -1.52 8.51 -5.56
N VAL A 9 -2.71 8.16 -5.06
CA VAL A 9 -3.27 6.80 -5.27
C VAL A 9 -3.71 6.65 -6.72
N THR A 10 -4.32 7.67 -7.31
CA THR A 10 -4.73 7.68 -8.72
C THR A 10 -3.52 7.53 -9.64
N TYR A 11 -2.41 8.24 -9.39
CA TYR A 11 -1.18 8.04 -10.16
C TYR A 11 -0.56 6.65 -9.97
N GLY A 12 -0.59 6.10 -8.74
CA GLY A 12 -0.18 4.73 -8.48
C GLY A 12 -1.01 3.71 -9.27
N LEU A 13 -2.33 3.88 -9.27
CA LEU A 13 -3.26 3.06 -10.04
C LEU A 13 -2.99 3.17 -11.54
N ALA A 14 -2.76 4.37 -12.07
CA ALA A 14 -2.40 4.58 -13.46
C ALA A 14 -1.07 3.87 -13.82
N ALA A 15 -0.08 3.90 -12.93
CA ALA A 15 1.17 3.15 -13.13
C ALA A 15 0.93 1.63 -13.19
N THR A 16 0.02 1.10 -12.36
CA THR A 16 -0.39 -0.31 -12.42
C THR A 16 -1.11 -0.63 -13.73
N MET A 17 -2.03 0.24 -14.17
CA MET A 17 -2.69 0.07 -15.47
C MET A 17 -1.69 0.00 -16.63
N ILE A 18 -0.62 0.80 -16.61
CA ILE A 18 0.46 0.72 -17.62
C ILE A 18 1.19 -0.64 -17.57
N GLN A 19 1.41 -1.20 -16.37
CA GLN A 19 2.05 -2.51 -16.21
C GLN A 19 1.18 -3.65 -16.73
N GLU A 20 -0.14 -3.49 -16.66
CA GLU A 20 -1.14 -4.43 -17.20
C GLU A 20 -1.53 -4.11 -18.66
N ASP A 21 -0.71 -3.33 -19.38
CA ASP A 21 -0.91 -2.94 -20.78
C ASP A 21 -2.21 -2.13 -21.07
N MET A 22 -2.84 -1.55 -20.04
CA MET A 22 -4.05 -0.71 -20.14
C MET A 22 -3.72 0.78 -20.29
N ILE A 23 -2.92 1.14 -21.30
CA ILE A 23 -2.31 2.48 -21.41
C ILE A 23 -3.33 3.61 -21.55
N ASP A 24 -4.32 3.46 -22.44
CA ASP A 24 -5.31 4.52 -22.67
C ASP A 24 -6.10 4.81 -21.38
N MET A 25 -6.48 3.76 -20.65
CA MET A 25 -7.16 3.89 -19.36
C MET A 25 -6.26 4.53 -18.30
N ALA A 26 -4.96 4.23 -18.30
CA ALA A 26 -4.00 4.83 -17.39
C ALA A 26 -3.92 6.35 -17.58
N PHE A 27 -3.76 6.80 -18.83
CA PHE A 27 -3.70 8.23 -19.14
C PHE A 27 -5.04 8.93 -18.91
N GLN A 28 -6.16 8.28 -19.21
CA GLN A 28 -7.50 8.81 -18.89
C GLN A 28 -7.72 8.93 -17.37
N THR A 29 -7.20 8.00 -16.59
CA THR A 29 -7.30 8.03 -15.11
C THR A 29 -6.42 9.14 -14.53
N ALA A 30 -5.18 9.27 -15.02
CA ALA A 30 -4.25 10.30 -14.60
C ALA A 30 -4.66 11.71 -15.07
N SER A 31 -5.33 11.83 -16.21
CA SER A 31 -5.77 13.14 -16.75
C SER A 31 -6.77 13.81 -15.83
N GLY A 32 -7.64 13.08 -15.13
CA GLY A 32 -8.56 13.68 -14.15
C GLY A 32 -7.83 14.46 -13.04
N ILE A 33 -6.65 14.00 -12.62
CA ILE A 33 -5.81 14.72 -11.65
C ILE A 33 -5.18 15.97 -12.28
N TYR A 34 -4.74 15.87 -13.54
CA TYR A 34 -4.23 17.02 -14.29
C TYR A 34 -5.32 18.08 -14.48
N GLU A 35 -6.52 17.69 -14.91
CA GLU A 35 -7.65 18.60 -15.10
C GLU A 35 -8.01 19.30 -13.79
N ALA A 36 -8.10 18.56 -12.67
CA ALA A 36 -8.41 19.16 -11.38
C ALA A 36 -7.32 20.10 -10.87
N ALA A 37 -6.03 19.75 -11.05
CA ALA A 37 -4.94 20.51 -10.44
C ALA A 37 -4.38 21.64 -11.32
N TRP A 38 -4.34 21.47 -12.64
CA TRP A 38 -3.56 22.31 -13.56
C TRP A 38 -4.39 22.98 -14.66
N SER A 39 -5.62 22.53 -14.97
CA SER A 39 -6.42 23.17 -16.00
C SER A 39 -6.91 24.57 -15.58
N GLU A 40 -7.18 25.43 -16.56
CA GLU A 40 -7.72 26.77 -16.31
C GLU A 40 -9.11 26.73 -15.63
N GLN A 41 -9.90 25.68 -15.89
CA GLN A 41 -11.22 25.48 -15.33
C GLN A 41 -11.22 24.55 -14.10
N GLY A 42 -10.03 24.16 -13.63
CA GLY A 42 -9.85 23.23 -12.50
C GLY A 42 -9.96 23.91 -11.13
N LEU A 43 -9.49 23.21 -10.10
CA LEU A 43 -9.56 23.63 -8.70
C LEU A 43 -8.38 24.50 -8.26
N GLY A 44 -7.44 24.79 -9.17
CA GLY A 44 -6.34 25.72 -8.92
C GLY A 44 -5.26 25.18 -7.98
N PHE A 45 -4.98 23.87 -8.00
CA PHE A 45 -3.96 23.25 -7.15
C PHE A 45 -2.53 23.26 -7.70
N SER A 46 -2.27 24.10 -8.71
CA SER A 46 -0.96 24.27 -9.34
C SER A 46 0.13 24.53 -8.29
N PHE A 47 1.22 23.78 -8.37
CA PHE A 47 2.36 23.83 -7.43
C PHE A 47 2.05 23.48 -5.96
N GLN A 48 0.81 23.11 -5.62
CA GLN A 48 0.39 22.80 -4.25
C GLN A 48 -0.58 21.61 -4.20
N THR A 49 -0.40 20.62 -5.08
CA THR A 49 -1.32 19.49 -5.23
C THR A 49 -1.64 18.82 -3.89
N PRO A 50 -2.93 18.70 -3.51
CA PRO A 50 -3.32 18.12 -2.23
C PRO A 50 -3.20 16.60 -2.21
N GLU A 51 -3.26 16.02 -1.01
CA GLU A 51 -3.42 14.58 -0.81
C GLU A 51 -4.71 14.07 -1.48
N GLY A 52 -5.80 14.83 -1.35
CA GLY A 52 -7.05 14.52 -2.03
C GLY A 52 -8.10 15.61 -1.91
N TRP A 53 -9.20 15.44 -2.63
CA TRP A 53 -10.37 16.31 -2.64
C TRP A 53 -11.66 15.50 -2.78
N ASN A 54 -12.81 16.11 -2.52
CA ASN A 54 -14.13 15.49 -2.65
C ASN A 54 -14.97 16.14 -3.76
N ASP A 55 -16.21 15.68 -3.93
CA ASP A 55 -17.15 16.18 -4.96
C ASP A 55 -17.63 17.63 -4.72
N ASN A 56 -17.31 18.21 -3.56
CA ASN A 56 -17.65 19.60 -3.19
C ASN A 56 -16.42 20.53 -3.30
N ASP A 57 -15.35 20.09 -3.97
CA ASP A 57 -14.10 20.82 -4.15
C ASP A 57 -13.33 21.12 -2.85
N GLU A 58 -13.67 20.44 -1.75
CA GLU A 58 -12.97 20.58 -0.49
C GLU A 58 -11.69 19.73 -0.51
N TYR A 59 -10.54 20.38 -0.43
CA TYR A 59 -9.25 19.71 -0.43
C TYR A 59 -8.79 19.31 0.98
N ARG A 60 -7.89 18.32 1.04
CA ARG A 60 -7.20 17.90 2.24
C ARG A 60 -5.70 17.90 2.01
N SER A 61 -4.97 18.60 2.89
CA SER A 61 -3.50 18.64 2.93
C SER A 61 -2.86 19.08 1.61
N LEU A 62 -2.85 20.39 1.33
CA LEU A 62 -2.14 20.98 0.17
C LEU A 62 -0.63 20.71 0.21
N GLY A 63 0.00 20.72 -0.96
CA GLY A 63 1.44 20.56 -1.10
C GLY A 63 1.94 19.20 -0.59
N TYR A 64 1.19 18.13 -0.84
CA TYR A 64 1.47 16.83 -0.26
C TYR A 64 2.52 16.05 -1.07
N MET A 65 3.17 15.08 -0.42
CA MET A 65 4.22 14.27 -1.04
C MET A 65 3.68 13.22 -2.02
N ARG A 66 2.51 12.63 -1.71
CA ARG A 66 1.97 11.49 -2.47
C ARG A 66 1.75 11.74 -3.97
N PRO A 67 1.31 12.93 -4.45
CA PRO A 67 1.22 13.21 -5.89
C PRO A 67 2.51 12.96 -6.71
N LEU A 68 3.69 12.92 -6.07
CA LEU A 68 4.94 12.55 -6.74
C LEU A 68 4.94 11.12 -7.31
N ALA A 69 3.95 10.30 -6.94
CA ALA A 69 3.71 8.99 -7.53
C ALA A 69 3.49 9.02 -9.07
N ILE A 70 3.24 10.18 -9.69
CA ILE A 70 3.20 10.32 -11.15
C ILE A 70 4.48 9.77 -11.83
N TRP A 71 5.64 9.85 -11.17
CA TRP A 71 6.88 9.29 -11.70
C TRP A 71 6.88 7.76 -11.79
N ALA A 72 6.00 7.07 -11.06
CA ALA A 72 5.80 5.63 -11.21
C ALA A 72 5.25 5.29 -12.60
N MET A 73 4.45 6.16 -13.21
CA MET A 73 3.99 5.99 -14.59
C MET A 73 5.16 6.06 -15.57
N GLN A 74 6.06 7.03 -15.42
CA GLN A 74 7.28 7.12 -16.24
C GLN A 74 8.14 5.86 -16.08
N TRP A 75 8.31 5.37 -14.86
CA TRP A 75 9.05 4.13 -14.63
C TRP A 75 8.40 2.93 -15.32
N ALA A 76 7.07 2.79 -15.25
CA ALA A 76 6.33 1.73 -15.92
C ALA A 76 6.49 1.79 -17.46
N LEU A 77 6.43 2.99 -18.05
CA LEU A 77 6.66 3.20 -19.47
C LEU A 77 8.09 2.84 -19.89
N SER A 78 9.09 3.26 -19.11
CA SER A 78 10.50 2.96 -19.40
C SER A 78 10.79 1.45 -19.40
N ARG A 79 10.22 0.70 -18.44
CA ARG A 79 10.38 -0.77 -18.37
C ARG A 79 9.74 -1.50 -19.53
N ARG A 80 8.62 -0.99 -20.05
CA ARG A 80 7.96 -1.55 -21.23
C ARG A 80 8.80 -1.38 -22.50
N ASN A 81 9.51 -0.25 -22.61
CA ASN A 81 10.37 0.03 -23.77
C ASN A 81 11.73 -0.68 -23.71
N SER A 82 12.16 -1.15 -22.53
CA SER A 82 13.32 -2.02 -22.42
C SER A 82 12.96 -3.45 -22.84
N PRO A 83 13.84 -4.19 -23.54
CA PRO A 83 13.61 -5.60 -23.78
C PRO A 83 13.36 -6.28 -22.44
N ARG A 84 12.27 -7.05 -22.36
CA ARG A 84 11.85 -7.79 -21.16
C ARG A 84 13.03 -8.66 -20.74
N GLN A 85 13.85 -8.18 -19.81
CA GLN A 85 14.81 -9.04 -19.16
C GLN A 85 13.96 -10.04 -18.40
N GLU A 86 13.94 -11.30 -18.85
CA GLU A 86 13.54 -12.40 -17.99
C GLU A 86 14.32 -12.21 -16.70
N MET A 87 13.59 -11.94 -15.62
CA MET A 87 14.17 -11.76 -14.31
C MET A 87 14.70 -13.13 -13.91
N LYS A 88 15.94 -13.43 -14.30
CA LYS A 88 16.68 -14.52 -13.69
C LYS A 88 16.66 -14.22 -12.20
N PRO A 89 16.25 -15.16 -11.33
CA PRO A 89 16.27 -14.91 -9.90
C PRO A 89 17.70 -14.53 -9.53
N GLU A 90 17.93 -13.24 -9.24
CA GLU A 90 19.25 -12.72 -8.88
C GLU A 90 19.70 -13.24 -7.52
N VAL A 91 18.77 -13.77 -6.72
CA VAL A 91 19.02 -14.25 -5.38
C VAL A 91 19.16 -15.76 -5.43
N SER A 92 20.37 -16.24 -5.14
CA SER A 92 20.60 -17.67 -4.92
C SER A 92 19.78 -18.16 -3.72
N GLU A 93 19.28 -19.39 -3.75
CA GLU A 93 18.57 -19.97 -2.59
C GLU A 93 19.39 -19.87 -1.29
N VAL A 94 20.72 -19.87 -1.41
CA VAL A 94 21.68 -19.71 -0.32
C VAL A 94 21.59 -18.31 0.31
N ASP A 95 21.39 -17.25 -0.49
CA ASP A 95 21.26 -15.88 0.02
C ASP A 95 19.92 -15.67 0.74
N LEU A 96 18.85 -16.30 0.26
CA LEU A 96 17.55 -16.32 0.95
C LEU A 96 17.66 -17.00 2.32
N LEU A 97 18.35 -18.14 2.40
CA LEU A 97 18.61 -18.84 3.65
C LEU A 97 19.43 -17.98 4.63
N ARG A 98 20.42 -17.23 4.12
CA ARG A 98 21.26 -16.34 4.92
C ARG A 98 20.48 -15.15 5.47
N GLN A 99 19.59 -14.57 4.68
CA GLN A 99 18.68 -13.52 5.15
C GLN A 99 17.71 -14.05 6.21
N HIS A 100 17.12 -15.23 5.99
CA HIS A 100 16.25 -15.89 6.97
C HIS A 100 16.95 -16.14 8.31
N ALA A 101 18.24 -16.48 8.33
CA ALA A 101 18.98 -16.70 9.58
C ALA A 101 19.06 -15.42 10.44
N GLY A 102 19.29 -14.26 9.82
CA GLY A 102 19.32 -12.96 10.50
C GLY A 102 17.96 -12.59 11.11
N PHE A 103 16.89 -12.71 10.33
CA PHE A 103 15.53 -12.45 10.81
C PHE A 103 15.08 -13.46 11.88
N THR A 104 15.48 -14.73 11.77
CA THR A 104 15.18 -15.77 12.78
C THR A 104 15.82 -15.44 14.13
N LYS A 105 17.04 -14.89 14.12
CA LYS A 105 17.73 -14.48 15.35
C LYS A 105 17.00 -13.31 16.03
N VAL A 106 16.58 -12.32 15.25
CA VAL A 106 15.79 -11.19 15.75
C VAL A 106 14.41 -11.66 16.26
N ALA A 107 13.71 -12.51 15.50
CA ALA A 107 12.43 -13.07 15.91
C ALA A 107 12.52 -13.87 17.22
N ARG A 108 13.62 -14.60 17.45
CA ARG A 108 13.88 -15.28 18.74
C ARG A 108 14.12 -14.30 19.88
N LEU A 109 14.83 -13.21 19.65
CA LEU A 109 15.09 -12.18 20.68
C LEU A 109 13.84 -11.34 20.99
N LEU A 110 13.00 -11.11 20.00
CA LEU A 110 11.70 -10.42 20.13
C LEU A 110 10.58 -11.36 20.60
N ARG A 111 10.84 -12.66 20.72
CA ARG A 111 9.89 -13.60 21.29
C ARG A 111 9.79 -13.28 22.77
N LEU A 112 8.71 -12.58 23.12
CA LEU A 112 8.34 -12.35 24.51
C LEU A 112 8.25 -13.71 25.22
N PRO A 113 8.61 -13.78 26.52
CA PRO A 113 8.34 -14.98 27.29
C PRO A 113 6.88 -15.36 27.10
N GLU A 114 6.60 -16.62 26.82
CA GLU A 114 5.22 -17.10 26.81
C GLU A 114 4.62 -16.67 28.13
N GLU A 115 3.54 -15.89 28.07
CA GLU A 115 2.76 -15.60 29.26
C GLU A 115 2.48 -16.96 29.87
N GLU A 116 3.06 -17.22 31.05
CA GLU A 116 2.54 -18.24 31.92
C GLU A 116 1.11 -17.81 32.15
N THR A 117 0.21 -18.37 31.35
CA THR A 117 -1.22 -18.31 31.59
C THR A 117 -1.41 -19.10 32.86
N ALA A 118 -1.10 -18.45 33.99
CA ALA A 118 -1.59 -18.80 35.29
C ALA A 118 -3.09 -18.71 35.13
N ARG A 119 -3.70 -19.83 34.69
CA ARG A 119 -5.14 -19.96 34.57
C ARG A 119 -5.66 -19.57 35.94
N SER A 120 -6.27 -18.39 36.01
CA SER A 120 -6.87 -17.90 37.22
C SER A 120 -7.83 -18.98 37.70
N ILE A 121 -7.89 -19.26 39.00
CA ILE A 121 -8.77 -20.30 39.57
C ILE A 121 -10.21 -20.14 39.04
N PHE A 122 -10.64 -18.90 38.82
CA PHE A 122 -11.92 -18.56 38.21
C PHE A 122 -12.11 -19.14 36.81
N GLN A 123 -11.07 -19.14 35.97
CA GLN A 123 -11.08 -19.67 34.62
C GLN A 123 -11.19 -21.21 34.63
N VAL A 124 -10.56 -21.87 35.60
CA VAL A 124 -10.67 -23.32 35.81
C VAL A 124 -12.06 -23.71 36.31
N VAL A 125 -12.62 -22.96 37.27
CA VAL A 125 -13.99 -23.18 37.76
C VAL A 125 -15.02 -22.96 36.67
N PHE A 126 -14.88 -21.87 35.89
CA PHE A 126 -15.74 -21.58 34.75
C PHE A 126 -15.75 -22.73 33.74
N ASP A 127 -14.56 -23.17 33.31
CA ASP A 127 -14.43 -24.30 32.37
C ASP A 127 -15.04 -25.60 32.90
N TYR A 128 -14.90 -25.87 34.21
CA TYR A 128 -15.50 -27.05 34.84
C TYR A 128 -17.03 -26.96 34.88
N THR A 129 -17.59 -25.79 35.18
CA THR A 129 -19.05 -25.59 35.19
C THR A 129 -19.64 -25.70 33.78
N CYS A 130 -18.98 -25.14 32.77
CA CYS A 130 -19.43 -25.24 31.38
C CYS A 130 -19.35 -26.68 30.86
N LYS A 131 -18.30 -27.44 31.20
CA LYS A 131 -18.20 -28.86 30.82
C LYS A 131 -19.25 -29.74 31.52
N ARG A 132 -19.65 -29.41 32.74
CA ARG A 132 -20.68 -30.16 33.50
C ARG A 132 -22.11 -29.86 33.04
N MET A 133 -22.35 -28.73 32.37
CA MET A 133 -23.65 -28.41 31.78
C MET A 133 -23.85 -29.01 30.38
N TRP A 134 -22.79 -29.57 29.78
CA TRP A 134 -22.81 -30.18 28.46
C TRP A 134 -22.66 -31.71 28.49
N MET A 135 -23.09 -32.32 29.60
CA MET A 135 -23.26 -33.77 29.76
C MET A 135 -24.64 -34.06 30.34
#